data_AF-A0A3D0TZA9-F1
#
_entry.id   AF-A0A3D0TZA9-F1
#
_cell.length_a   1.000
_cell.length_b   1.000
_cell.length_c   1.000
_cell.angle_alpha   90.00
_cell.angle_beta   90.00
_cell.angle_gamma   90.00
#
_symmetry.space_group_name_H-M   'P 1'
#
loop_
_entity.id
_entity.type
_entity.pdbx_description
1 polymer ?
#
loop_
_entity_poly.entity_id
_entity_poly.type
_entity_poly.pdbx_seq_one_letter_code
_entity_poly.pdbx_strand_id
1 'polypeptide(L)'
;MGEFSGWLNGQVRYYPETGEHVDEQTYPSAAFQLNYSQDLSDNDQLIVGLFGRGDSVDDERNYLDAREFLWLHYGEGYQFRAGVGQVSWGVNELFKITDLINQKDRAELPQQRKLGQPMASLSFYWGDDLIELYTLYDVRPAWFPGEDGRMRYPILVDSQTEEYDRGETGRWDFAVRWKTRLGDMDIGLSHFYGVTRDPYFIFNYDFSDPYLIPVYEKVNQTSLDLVYPWQDVLLKLEATYQTGSLEQFESVAAGFEYTFGGVFDSDLDLSWYVEAIWDSRDQIYATLFDHDVGVAARLALNDARDSNLILGVVADYEYSEAFGYVFWTNNFGRSWTLNVTGQYFMANEPRLNPEDYLQFQALADNVEAGVTPVPQEIIDAVLAAFADTTISEKQYEIMLERLEEIRLGQGDYFNDVDNYDNVAQTIFDLLRTSDNSQKMNLIERDGYIQIDLFYHF
;
A
#
# COMPACT_ATOMS: atom_id res chain seq x y z
N MET A 1 18.98 -14.11 -29.96
CA MET A 1 17.88 -15.06 -29.66
C MET A 1 17.27 -14.57 -28.36
N GLY A 2 15.95 -14.62 -28.19
CA GLY A 2 15.36 -14.18 -26.92
C GLY A 2 15.63 -15.18 -25.80
N GLU A 3 15.72 -14.68 -24.58
CA GLU A 3 15.94 -15.45 -23.36
C GLU A 3 14.65 -15.48 -22.55
N PHE A 4 14.30 -16.67 -22.05
CA PHE A 4 13.22 -16.83 -21.10
C PHE A 4 13.82 -17.10 -19.73
N SER A 5 13.23 -16.49 -18.72
CA SER A 5 13.48 -16.83 -17.32
C SER A 5 12.19 -16.66 -16.53
N GLY A 6 12.14 -17.16 -15.32
CA GLY A 6 10.99 -16.94 -14.49
C GLY A 6 10.96 -17.82 -13.27
N TRP A 7 9.77 -17.91 -12.69
CA TRP A 7 9.51 -18.82 -11.60
C TRP A 7 8.06 -19.30 -11.57
N LEU A 8 7.88 -20.49 -11.00
CA LEU A 8 6.61 -21.00 -10.53
C LEU A 8 6.64 -21.03 -9.00
N ASN A 9 5.54 -20.72 -8.35
CA ASN A 9 5.42 -20.66 -6.90
C ASN A 9 4.21 -21.46 -6.44
N GLY A 10 4.40 -22.25 -5.38
CA GLY A 10 3.31 -22.69 -4.51
C GLY A 10 3.41 -21.97 -3.17
N GLN A 11 2.31 -21.40 -2.72
CA GLN A 11 2.20 -20.63 -1.49
C GLN A 11 1.12 -21.25 -0.59
N VAL A 12 1.39 -21.32 0.70
CA VAL A 12 0.37 -21.58 1.72
C VAL A 12 0.52 -20.53 2.81
N ARG A 13 -0.55 -19.77 3.06
CA ARG A 13 -0.65 -18.86 4.19
C ARG A 13 -1.60 -19.46 5.24
N TYR A 14 -1.18 -19.48 6.49
CA TYR A 14 -1.93 -20.02 7.61
C TYR A 14 -2.10 -18.98 8.72
N TYR A 15 -3.35 -18.77 9.13
CA TYR A 15 -3.74 -17.92 10.24
C TYR A 15 -4.12 -18.81 11.44
N PRO A 16 -3.49 -18.64 12.62
CA PRO A 16 -3.85 -19.41 13.81
C PRO A 16 -5.28 -19.15 14.30
N GLU A 17 -5.83 -17.98 14.00
CA GLU A 17 -7.16 -17.52 14.44
C GLU A 17 -8.06 -17.20 13.24
N THR A 18 -9.37 -17.35 13.41
CA THR A 18 -10.38 -16.97 12.40
C THR A 18 -10.41 -15.44 12.27
N GLY A 19 -10.81 -14.96 11.10
CA GLY A 19 -10.98 -13.53 10.84
C GLY A 19 -12.31 -13.05 11.39
N GLU A 20 -12.51 -11.73 11.39
CA GLU A 20 -13.80 -11.15 11.76
C GLU A 20 -14.93 -11.58 10.82
N HIS A 21 -14.62 -11.65 9.53
CA HIS A 21 -15.61 -11.93 8.48
C HIS A 21 -15.41 -13.28 7.79
N VAL A 22 -14.36 -14.03 8.15
CA VAL A 22 -13.97 -15.27 7.45
C VAL A 22 -13.49 -16.33 8.45
N ASP A 23 -14.04 -17.54 8.34
CA ASP A 23 -13.66 -18.68 9.19
C ASP A 23 -12.45 -19.45 8.63
N GLU A 24 -12.09 -19.25 7.36
CA GLU A 24 -10.99 -19.94 6.72
C GLU A 24 -9.66 -19.52 7.33
N GLN A 25 -8.80 -20.51 7.58
CA GLN A 25 -7.51 -20.32 8.23
C GLN A 25 -6.35 -20.64 7.29
N THR A 26 -6.59 -21.36 6.20
CA THR A 26 -5.55 -21.79 5.27
C THR A 26 -5.85 -21.30 3.86
N TYR A 27 -4.91 -20.56 3.29
CA TYR A 27 -5.01 -19.94 1.97
C TYR A 27 -3.92 -20.50 1.05
N PRO A 28 -4.15 -21.68 0.42
CA PRO A 28 -3.26 -22.21 -0.60
C PRO A 28 -3.45 -21.48 -1.92
N SER A 29 -2.35 -21.15 -2.57
CA SER A 29 -2.31 -20.47 -3.86
C SER A 29 -1.10 -20.88 -4.68
N ALA A 30 -1.14 -20.62 -5.97
CA ALA A 30 -0.02 -20.78 -6.88
C ALA A 30 0.15 -19.51 -7.70
N ALA A 31 1.38 -19.18 -8.04
CA ALA A 31 1.69 -18.04 -8.89
C ALA A 31 2.80 -18.38 -9.88
N PHE A 32 2.92 -17.58 -10.93
CA PHE A 32 4.06 -17.63 -11.81
C PHE A 32 4.49 -16.24 -12.23
N GLN A 33 5.78 -16.13 -12.56
CA GLN A 33 6.31 -15.02 -13.32
C GLN A 33 7.07 -15.56 -14.52
N LEU A 34 6.76 -15.04 -15.71
CA LEU A 34 7.46 -15.33 -16.95
C LEU A 34 8.09 -14.05 -17.47
N ASN A 35 9.41 -14.06 -17.57
CA ASN A 35 10.20 -12.98 -18.12
C ASN A 35 10.74 -13.40 -19.49
N TYR A 36 10.69 -12.48 -20.44
CA TYR A 36 11.28 -12.61 -21.76
C TYR A 36 12.09 -11.37 -22.08
N SER A 37 13.35 -11.55 -22.44
CA SER A 37 14.20 -10.47 -22.93
C SER A 37 14.71 -10.81 -24.33
N GLN A 38 14.79 -9.80 -25.18
CA GLN A 38 15.34 -9.96 -26.52
C GLN A 38 16.02 -8.69 -26.99
N ASP A 39 17.29 -8.80 -27.38
CA ASP A 39 17.96 -7.77 -28.16
C ASP A 39 17.41 -7.78 -29.59
N LEU A 40 16.79 -6.66 -29.99
CA LEU A 40 16.23 -6.43 -31.32
C LEU A 40 17.30 -5.88 -32.28
N SER A 41 18.24 -5.11 -31.74
CA SER A 41 19.42 -4.55 -32.41
C SER A 41 20.54 -4.34 -31.39
N ASP A 42 21.70 -3.81 -31.81
CA ASP A 42 22.78 -3.44 -30.89
C ASP A 42 22.36 -2.38 -29.85
N ASN A 43 21.31 -1.61 -30.14
CA ASN A 43 20.84 -0.50 -29.32
C ASN A 43 19.41 -0.69 -28.81
N ASP A 44 18.70 -1.73 -29.22
CA ASP A 44 17.28 -1.91 -28.94
C ASP A 44 17.02 -3.23 -28.22
N GLN A 45 16.27 -3.18 -27.12
CA GLN A 45 15.90 -4.34 -26.34
C GLN A 45 14.40 -4.37 -26.04
N LEU A 46 13.80 -5.55 -26.08
CA LEU A 46 12.45 -5.82 -25.62
C LEU A 46 12.51 -6.58 -24.29
N ILE A 47 11.75 -6.12 -23.30
CA ILE A 47 11.55 -6.78 -22.00
C ILE A 47 10.06 -7.02 -21.80
N VAL A 48 9.68 -8.24 -21.47
CA VAL A 48 8.31 -8.62 -21.13
C VAL A 48 8.33 -9.36 -19.81
N GLY A 49 7.47 -8.95 -18.88
CA GLY A 49 7.26 -9.59 -17.58
C GLY A 49 5.77 -9.86 -17.41
N LEU A 50 5.39 -11.13 -17.43
CA LEU A 50 4.03 -11.58 -17.17
C LEU A 50 3.96 -12.19 -15.78
N PHE A 51 2.90 -11.87 -15.06
CA PHE A 51 2.60 -12.40 -13.74
C PHE A 51 1.21 -13.02 -13.74
N GLY A 52 1.03 -14.10 -12.99
CA GLY A 52 -0.29 -14.66 -12.75
C GLY A 52 -0.38 -15.32 -11.39
N ARG A 53 -1.57 -15.27 -10.78
CA ARG A 53 -1.88 -15.93 -9.52
C ARG A 53 -3.23 -16.65 -9.61
N GLY A 54 -3.28 -17.80 -8.93
CA GLY A 54 -4.49 -18.50 -8.55
C GLY A 54 -4.50 -18.75 -7.05
N ASP A 55 -5.44 -18.17 -6.32
CA ASP A 55 -5.81 -18.46 -4.94
C ASP A 55 -7.07 -19.33 -4.92
N SER A 56 -7.19 -20.16 -3.89
CA SER A 56 -8.28 -21.13 -3.76
C SER A 56 -9.41 -20.66 -2.85
N VAL A 57 -9.18 -19.55 -2.13
CA VAL A 57 -10.13 -18.99 -1.17
C VAL A 57 -10.59 -17.61 -1.63
N ASP A 58 -9.65 -16.73 -1.99
CA ASP A 58 -9.95 -15.34 -2.36
C ASP A 58 -9.90 -15.16 -3.89
N ASP A 59 -11.08 -15.11 -4.53
CA ASP A 59 -11.21 -15.04 -5.99
C ASP A 59 -10.67 -13.73 -6.57
N GLU A 60 -10.66 -12.64 -5.81
CA GLU A 60 -10.08 -11.35 -6.19
C GLU A 60 -8.56 -11.42 -6.38
N ARG A 61 -7.91 -12.47 -5.85
CA ARG A 61 -6.48 -12.77 -6.08
C ARG A 61 -6.23 -13.65 -7.31
N ASN A 62 -7.26 -13.97 -8.08
CA ASN A 62 -7.17 -14.73 -9.33
C ASN A 62 -7.03 -13.80 -10.54
N TYR A 63 -5.80 -13.52 -10.95
CA TYR A 63 -5.56 -12.60 -12.06
C TYR A 63 -4.28 -12.90 -12.85
N LEU A 64 -4.23 -12.32 -14.05
CA LEU A 64 -3.06 -12.27 -14.92
C LEU A 64 -2.73 -10.80 -15.20
N ASP A 65 -1.47 -10.43 -15.06
CA ASP A 65 -1.00 -9.07 -15.28
C ASP A 65 0.27 -9.03 -16.14
N ALA A 66 0.33 -8.07 -17.07
CA ALA A 66 1.57 -7.71 -17.74
C ALA A 66 2.29 -6.65 -16.90
N ARG A 67 3.18 -7.09 -16.02
CA ARG A 67 4.00 -6.23 -15.16
C ARG A 67 4.95 -5.38 -15.97
N GLU A 68 5.51 -5.95 -17.04
CA GLU A 68 6.40 -5.25 -17.94
C GLU A 68 6.12 -5.62 -19.40
N PHE A 69 6.16 -4.60 -20.25
CA PHE A 69 6.22 -4.71 -21.70
C PHE A 69 6.95 -3.46 -22.18
N LEU A 70 8.27 -3.51 -22.22
CA LEU A 70 9.14 -2.36 -22.45
C LEU A 70 9.97 -2.55 -23.71
N TRP A 71 9.97 -1.53 -24.56
CA TRP A 71 11.03 -1.30 -25.52
C TRP A 71 12.03 -0.33 -24.91
N LEU A 72 13.31 -0.71 -24.93
CA LEU A 72 14.44 0.10 -24.49
C LEU A 72 15.28 0.44 -25.71
N HIS A 73 15.73 1.69 -25.77
CA HIS A 73 16.64 2.18 -26.78
C HIS A 73 17.83 2.88 -26.11
N TYR A 74 19.03 2.40 -26.42
CA TYR A 74 20.30 2.95 -25.95
C TYR A 74 20.92 3.81 -27.04
N GLY A 75 20.95 5.12 -26.82
CA GLY A 75 21.63 6.08 -27.69
C GLY A 75 23.00 6.47 -27.14
N GLU A 76 23.67 7.40 -27.82
CA GLU A 76 24.91 7.98 -27.32
C GLU A 76 24.61 8.89 -26.11
N GLY A 77 24.82 8.36 -24.90
CA GLY A 77 24.68 9.11 -23.64
C GLY A 77 23.25 9.24 -23.11
N TYR A 78 22.29 8.51 -23.68
CA TYR A 78 20.91 8.46 -23.17
C TYR A 78 20.28 7.08 -23.32
N GLN A 79 19.28 6.81 -22.47
CA GLN A 79 18.42 5.64 -22.54
C GLN A 79 16.97 6.10 -22.64
N PHE A 80 16.25 5.59 -23.62
CA PHE A 80 14.82 5.77 -23.75
C PHE A 80 14.09 4.46 -23.42
N ARG A 81 12.97 4.54 -22.70
CA ARG A 81 12.06 3.41 -22.45
C ARG A 81 10.66 3.79 -22.87
N ALA A 82 9.93 2.89 -23.52
CA ALA A 82 8.50 3.07 -23.78
C ALA A 82 7.73 1.76 -23.66
N GLY A 83 6.54 1.84 -23.09
CA GLY A 83 5.65 0.70 -22.89
C GLY A 83 5.10 0.68 -21.46
N VAL A 84 4.98 -0.50 -20.86
CA VAL A 84 4.54 -0.67 -19.47
C VAL A 84 5.73 -1.08 -18.63
N GLY A 85 6.10 -0.31 -17.60
CA GLY A 85 7.29 -0.63 -16.81
C GLY A 85 7.19 -0.25 -15.35
N GLN A 86 8.12 -0.78 -14.56
CA GLN A 86 8.27 -0.45 -13.15
C GLN A 86 9.40 0.57 -12.93
N VAL A 87 9.20 1.44 -11.95
CA VAL A 87 10.12 2.50 -11.51
C VAL A 87 10.13 2.44 -9.99
N SER A 88 11.32 2.45 -9.41
CA SER A 88 11.50 2.49 -7.96
C SER A 88 12.33 3.69 -7.58
N TRP A 89 11.73 4.55 -6.77
CA TRP A 89 12.39 5.67 -6.11
C TRP A 89 12.52 5.38 -4.61
N GLY A 90 13.19 6.27 -3.88
CA GLY A 90 13.50 6.07 -2.47
C GLY A 90 14.84 5.41 -2.19
N VAL A 91 15.25 5.55 -0.94
CA VAL A 91 16.52 5.11 -0.36
C VAL A 91 16.30 4.34 0.95
N ASN A 92 15.17 4.54 1.62
CA ASN A 92 14.81 3.84 2.86
C ASN A 92 14.30 2.41 2.58
N GLU A 93 14.38 1.56 3.59
CA GLU A 93 13.97 0.16 3.55
C GLU A 93 12.51 -0.04 3.98
N LEU A 94 12.08 0.61 5.07
CA LEU A 94 10.76 0.43 5.69
C LEU A 94 9.77 1.47 5.17
N PHE A 95 10.19 2.74 5.14
CA PHE A 95 9.32 3.87 4.80
C PHE A 95 9.77 4.57 3.50
N LYS A 96 9.21 4.13 2.37
CA LYS A 96 9.53 4.61 1.01
C LYS A 96 8.54 5.65 0.51
N ILE A 97 8.56 6.84 1.10
CA ILE A 97 7.58 7.90 0.83
C ILE A 97 7.76 8.59 -0.52
N THR A 98 8.95 8.48 -1.13
CA THR A 98 9.21 9.05 -2.47
C THR A 98 8.84 8.11 -3.62
N ASP A 99 8.49 6.86 -3.32
CA ASP A 99 8.27 5.81 -4.30
C ASP A 99 6.82 5.76 -4.81
N LEU A 100 6.48 6.69 -5.71
CA LEU A 100 5.08 6.97 -6.10
C LEU A 100 4.71 6.65 -7.54
N ILE A 101 5.67 6.34 -8.43
CA ILE A 101 5.40 6.27 -9.88
C ILE A 101 4.47 5.11 -10.26
N ASN A 102 4.60 3.98 -9.58
CA ASN A 102 3.84 2.77 -9.85
C ASN A 102 2.82 2.51 -8.75
N GLN A 103 1.61 2.12 -9.16
CA GLN A 103 0.59 1.58 -8.28
C GLN A 103 1.11 0.33 -7.54
N LYS A 104 0.76 0.16 -6.27
CA LYS A 104 0.99 -1.09 -5.54
C LYS A 104 -0.10 -2.10 -5.86
N ASP A 105 0.29 -3.37 -5.94
CA ASP A 105 -0.66 -4.48 -6.02
C ASP A 105 -1.14 -4.83 -4.61
N ARG A 106 -2.33 -4.37 -4.24
CA ARG A 106 -2.81 -4.50 -2.85
C ARG A 106 -3.32 -5.91 -2.55
N ALA A 107 -3.71 -6.69 -3.55
CA ALA A 107 -4.02 -8.11 -3.44
C ALA A 107 -2.78 -8.99 -3.14
N GLU A 108 -1.57 -8.45 -3.35
CA GLU A 108 -0.32 -9.12 -2.98
C GLU A 108 0.20 -8.72 -1.60
N LEU A 109 -0.55 -7.91 -0.84
CA LEU A 109 -0.17 -7.59 0.52
C LEU A 109 0.06 -8.86 1.37
N PRO A 110 1.09 -8.84 2.23
CA PRO A 110 1.96 -7.70 2.54
C PRO A 110 3.19 -7.59 1.64
N GLN A 111 3.30 -8.40 0.57
CA GLN A 111 4.36 -8.24 -0.41
C GLN A 111 4.07 -6.95 -1.19
N GLN A 112 4.87 -5.90 -0.98
CA GLN A 112 4.72 -4.58 -1.62
C GLN A 112 5.09 -4.62 -3.12
N ARG A 113 4.47 -5.52 -3.89
CA ARG A 113 4.69 -5.66 -5.33
C ARG A 113 4.05 -4.49 -6.05
N LYS A 114 4.66 -4.08 -7.15
CA LYS A 114 4.19 -2.98 -7.98
C LYS A 114 3.46 -3.49 -9.22
N LEU A 115 2.49 -2.72 -9.68
CA LEU A 115 1.96 -2.83 -11.03
C LEU A 115 2.92 -2.17 -12.02
N GLY A 116 2.92 -2.63 -13.27
CA GLY A 116 3.56 -1.89 -14.35
C GLY A 116 2.81 -0.60 -14.66
N GLN A 117 3.50 0.48 -15.02
CA GLN A 117 2.91 1.77 -15.39
C GLN A 117 3.11 2.01 -16.90
N PRO A 118 2.05 2.27 -17.69
CA PRO A 118 2.20 2.76 -19.06
C PRO A 118 2.93 4.10 -19.07
N MET A 119 4.07 4.16 -19.76
CA MET A 119 4.95 5.32 -19.77
C MET A 119 5.89 5.39 -20.96
N ALA A 120 6.45 6.57 -21.16
CA ALA A 120 7.71 6.78 -21.83
C ALA A 120 8.66 7.54 -20.91
N SER A 121 9.93 7.14 -20.88
CA SER A 121 10.96 7.78 -20.07
C SER A 121 12.24 8.02 -20.85
N LEU A 122 12.91 9.13 -20.58
CA LEU A 122 14.21 9.46 -21.11
C LEU A 122 15.18 9.73 -19.95
N SER A 123 16.27 8.99 -19.89
CA SER A 123 17.34 9.18 -18.91
C SER A 123 18.63 9.53 -19.62
N PHE A 124 19.35 10.56 -19.16
CA PHE A 124 20.63 10.98 -19.75
C PHE A 124 21.52 11.68 -18.73
N TYR A 125 22.82 11.69 -18.98
CA TYR A 125 23.76 12.43 -18.14
C TYR A 125 23.95 13.86 -18.65
N TRP A 126 23.88 14.83 -17.75
CA TRP A 126 24.28 16.20 -17.99
C TRP A 126 25.51 16.54 -17.12
N GLY A 127 26.70 16.36 -17.70
CA GLY A 127 27.94 16.38 -16.91
C GLY A 127 28.01 15.10 -16.07
N ASP A 128 28.17 15.27 -14.75
CA ASP A 128 28.20 14.16 -13.78
C ASP A 128 26.81 13.84 -13.20
N ASP A 129 25.78 14.61 -13.58
CA ASP A 129 24.42 14.48 -13.05
C ASP A 129 23.54 13.62 -13.94
N LEU A 130 22.66 12.80 -13.35
CA LEU A 130 21.67 12.02 -14.07
C LEU A 130 20.31 12.74 -14.06
N ILE A 131 19.72 12.94 -15.24
CA ILE A 131 18.37 13.46 -15.42
C ILE A 131 17.48 12.34 -15.93
N GLU A 132 16.31 12.18 -15.32
CA GLU A 132 15.27 11.23 -15.72
C GLU A 132 13.96 12.00 -15.93
N LEU A 133 13.38 11.86 -17.12
CA LEU A 133 12.12 12.48 -17.51
C LEU A 133 11.08 11.39 -17.79
N TYR A 134 9.86 11.58 -17.31
CA TYR A 134 8.77 10.62 -17.47
C TYR A 134 7.51 11.31 -17.96
N THR A 135 6.83 10.65 -18.89
CA THR A 135 5.41 10.85 -19.19
C THR A 135 4.69 9.53 -18.98
N LEU A 136 3.60 9.56 -18.23
CA LEU A 136 2.85 8.37 -17.82
C LEU A 136 1.42 8.52 -18.31
N TYR A 137 0.84 7.42 -18.80
CA TYR A 137 -0.52 7.40 -19.29
C TYR A 137 -1.42 6.58 -18.38
N ASP A 138 -2.39 7.28 -17.80
CA ASP A 138 -3.45 6.79 -16.93
C ASP A 138 -2.95 6.08 -15.66
N VAL A 139 -3.81 6.00 -14.64
CA VAL A 139 -3.55 5.17 -13.47
C VAL A 139 -4.11 3.79 -13.74
N ARG A 140 -3.42 2.78 -13.23
CA ARG A 140 -3.91 1.42 -13.28
C ARG A 140 -4.72 1.12 -12.02
N PRO A 141 -5.90 0.49 -12.16
CA PRO A 141 -6.66 0.04 -11.01
C PRO A 141 -5.83 -0.91 -10.16
N ALA A 142 -6.00 -0.83 -8.84
CA ALA A 142 -5.38 -1.79 -7.92
C ALA A 142 -6.34 -2.95 -7.66
N TRP A 143 -5.78 -4.14 -7.50
CA TRP A 143 -6.53 -5.28 -6.95
C TRP A 143 -6.55 -5.18 -5.43
N PHE A 144 -7.71 -5.43 -4.83
CA PHE A 144 -7.92 -5.46 -3.37
C PHE A 144 -8.31 -6.87 -2.93
N PRO A 145 -8.07 -7.26 -1.67
CA PRO A 145 -8.62 -8.50 -1.13
C PRO A 145 -10.16 -8.53 -1.21
N GLY A 146 -10.72 -9.69 -1.53
CA GLY A 146 -12.16 -9.91 -1.69
C GLY A 146 -12.91 -10.24 -0.39
N GLU A 147 -14.18 -10.66 -0.53
CA GLU A 147 -15.05 -11.03 0.60
C GLU A 147 -14.45 -12.11 1.50
N ASP A 148 -13.89 -13.15 0.87
CA ASP A 148 -13.25 -14.30 1.50
C ASP A 148 -11.77 -14.06 1.86
N GLY A 149 -11.24 -12.88 1.50
CA GLY A 149 -9.87 -12.47 1.76
C GLY A 149 -9.59 -12.05 3.21
N ARG A 150 -8.32 -12.18 3.61
CA ARG A 150 -7.77 -11.64 4.88
C ARG A 150 -7.04 -10.32 4.61
N MET A 151 -6.74 -9.55 5.66
CA MET A 151 -6.14 -8.20 5.55
C MET A 151 -6.95 -7.23 4.69
N ARG A 152 -8.28 -7.30 4.82
CA ARG A 152 -9.21 -6.43 4.12
C ARG A 152 -9.84 -5.42 5.08
N TYR A 153 -10.37 -4.34 4.53
CA TYR A 153 -11.24 -3.45 5.30
C TYR A 153 -12.55 -4.17 5.67
N PRO A 154 -13.22 -3.76 6.77
CA PRO A 154 -14.51 -4.34 7.15
C PRO A 154 -15.55 -4.22 6.03
N ILE A 155 -15.58 -3.05 5.38
CA ILE A 155 -16.37 -2.77 4.18
C ILE A 155 -15.49 -3.04 2.96
N LEU A 156 -16.01 -3.80 1.99
CA LEU A 156 -15.27 -4.17 0.79
C LEU A 156 -14.99 -2.94 -0.10
N VAL A 157 -13.91 -3.03 -0.86
CA VAL A 157 -13.53 -2.00 -1.82
C VAL A 157 -14.07 -2.38 -3.20
N ASP A 158 -14.82 -1.48 -3.82
CA ASP A 158 -15.23 -1.64 -5.21
C ASP A 158 -14.16 -1.08 -6.16
N SER A 159 -13.32 -1.97 -6.70
CA SER A 159 -12.28 -1.58 -7.66
C SER A 159 -12.80 -1.33 -9.09
N GLN A 160 -14.11 -1.42 -9.33
CA GLN A 160 -14.70 -1.19 -10.67
C GLN A 160 -15.30 0.21 -10.81
N THR A 161 -15.53 0.91 -9.70
CA THR A 161 -16.18 2.22 -9.64
C THR A 161 -15.22 3.34 -9.21
N GLU A 162 -13.91 3.12 -9.35
CA GLU A 162 -12.86 4.07 -8.95
C GLU A 162 -13.05 5.47 -9.55
N GLU A 163 -12.89 6.49 -8.73
CA GLU A 163 -12.98 7.89 -9.15
C GLU A 163 -11.60 8.53 -9.31
N TYR A 164 -11.49 9.40 -10.31
CA TYR A 164 -10.23 10.07 -10.65
C TYR A 164 -10.47 11.57 -10.85
N ASP A 165 -9.89 12.41 -9.98
CA ASP A 165 -9.62 13.80 -10.34
C ASP A 165 -8.38 13.82 -11.23
N ARG A 166 -8.60 14.16 -12.50
CA ARG A 166 -7.57 14.14 -13.54
C ARG A 166 -6.91 15.49 -13.77
N GLY A 167 -7.39 16.55 -13.10
CA GLY A 167 -6.94 17.92 -13.30
C GLY A 167 -6.85 18.35 -14.76
N GLU A 168 -6.01 19.34 -15.03
CA GLU A 168 -5.90 19.99 -16.35
C GLU A 168 -5.24 19.12 -17.43
N THR A 169 -4.40 18.14 -17.06
CA THR A 169 -3.70 17.28 -18.02
C THR A 169 -4.44 15.97 -18.32
N GLY A 170 -5.63 15.79 -17.75
CA GLY A 170 -6.42 14.59 -17.96
C GLY A 170 -5.66 13.33 -17.55
N ARG A 171 -5.63 12.34 -18.44
CA ARG A 171 -4.99 11.04 -18.20
C ARG A 171 -3.47 11.05 -18.22
N TRP A 172 -2.83 12.21 -18.43
CA TRP A 172 -1.38 12.29 -18.53
C TRP A 172 -0.75 12.81 -17.24
N ASP A 173 0.25 12.08 -16.76
CA ASP A 173 1.08 12.43 -15.62
C ASP A 173 2.53 12.66 -16.09
N PHE A 174 3.26 13.48 -15.35
CA PHE A 174 4.63 13.85 -15.67
C PHE A 174 5.51 13.74 -14.43
N ALA A 175 6.75 13.32 -14.64
CA ALA A 175 7.73 13.30 -13.56
C ALA A 175 9.12 13.68 -14.07
N VAL A 176 9.90 14.33 -13.22
CA VAL A 176 11.32 14.60 -13.45
C VAL A 176 12.09 14.22 -12.20
N ARG A 177 13.28 13.65 -12.39
CA ARG A 177 14.24 13.41 -11.32
C ARG A 177 15.63 13.84 -11.75
N TRP A 178 16.31 14.57 -10.87
CA TRP A 178 17.72 14.93 -10.98
C TRP A 178 18.47 14.23 -9.86
N LYS A 179 19.53 13.50 -10.21
CA LYS A 179 20.44 12.86 -9.26
C LYS A 179 21.84 13.42 -9.44
N THR A 180 22.47 13.77 -8.34
CA THR A 180 23.85 14.27 -8.31
C THR A 180 24.57 13.71 -7.09
N ARG A 181 25.90 13.85 -7.09
CA ARG A 181 26.76 13.54 -5.95
C ARG A 181 27.50 14.80 -5.50
N LEU A 182 27.33 15.19 -4.24
CA LEU A 182 28.03 16.29 -3.62
C LEU A 182 29.01 15.77 -2.55
N GLY A 183 30.28 15.66 -2.92
CA GLY A 183 31.27 15.00 -2.06
C GLY A 183 30.97 13.50 -1.96
N ASP A 184 30.71 13.04 -0.74
CA ASP A 184 30.31 11.65 -0.48
C ASP A 184 28.78 11.46 -0.46
N MET A 185 28.00 12.54 -0.51
CA MET A 185 26.55 12.50 -0.41
C MET A 185 25.89 12.33 -1.78
N ASP A 186 25.02 11.33 -1.91
CA ASP A 186 24.14 11.17 -3.06
C ASP A 186 22.82 11.90 -2.79
N ILE A 187 22.37 12.68 -3.78
CA ILE A 187 21.16 13.52 -3.70
C ILE A 187 20.27 13.20 -4.88
N GLY A 188 19.00 12.94 -4.63
CA GLY A 188 17.92 12.91 -5.61
C GLY A 188 16.90 14.00 -5.32
N LEU A 189 16.57 14.82 -6.32
CA LEU A 189 15.44 15.74 -6.29
C LEU A 189 14.46 15.33 -7.38
N SER A 190 13.19 15.16 -7.04
CA SER A 190 12.16 14.83 -7.99
C SER A 190 10.94 15.73 -7.87
N HIS A 191 10.22 15.85 -8.97
CA HIS A 191 8.91 16.47 -8.99
C HIS A 191 7.97 15.62 -9.84
N PHE A 192 6.80 15.32 -9.29
CA PHE A 192 5.73 14.57 -9.92
C PHE A 192 4.48 15.45 -10.00
N TYR A 193 3.90 15.53 -11.19
CA TYR A 193 2.57 16.08 -11.39
C TYR A 193 1.70 15.02 -12.04
N GLY A 194 0.80 14.44 -11.25
CA GLY A 194 0.02 13.30 -11.70
C GLY A 194 -0.95 12.80 -10.66
N VAL A 195 -1.68 11.75 -11.02
CA VAL A 195 -2.70 11.18 -10.15
C VAL A 195 -2.03 10.31 -9.07
N THR A 196 -2.50 10.34 -7.83
CA THR A 196 -1.95 9.53 -6.72
C THR A 196 -1.99 8.03 -7.00
N ARG A 197 -1.12 7.26 -6.30
CA ARG A 197 -1.04 5.79 -6.40
C ARG A 197 -1.52 5.06 -5.13
N ASP A 198 -1.90 5.86 -4.15
CA ASP A 198 -2.56 5.40 -2.95
C ASP A 198 -3.90 6.17 -2.89
N PRO A 199 -5.05 5.48 -2.98
CA PRO A 199 -6.36 6.13 -2.97
C PRO A 199 -6.76 6.51 -1.55
N TYR A 200 -7.60 7.54 -1.45
CA TYR A 200 -8.51 7.67 -0.31
C TYR A 200 -9.81 6.94 -0.64
N PHE A 201 -10.60 6.58 0.37
CA PHE A 201 -11.88 5.92 0.12
C PHE A 201 -13.06 6.77 0.59
N ILE A 202 -14.14 6.69 -0.16
CA ILE A 202 -15.45 7.22 0.23
C ILE A 202 -16.46 6.08 0.31
N PHE A 203 -17.48 6.22 1.14
CA PHE A 203 -18.60 5.29 1.13
C PHE A 203 -19.47 5.54 -0.11
N ASN A 204 -19.97 4.48 -0.75
CA ASN A 204 -20.90 4.60 -1.89
C ASN A 204 -22.29 5.14 -1.48
N TYR A 205 -22.55 5.26 -0.18
CA TYR A 205 -23.83 5.68 0.39
C TYR A 205 -24.99 4.74 0.03
N ASP A 206 -24.71 3.48 -0.26
CA ASP A 206 -25.71 2.45 -0.45
C ASP A 206 -25.66 1.48 0.74
N PHE A 207 -26.65 1.56 1.63
CA PHE A 207 -26.69 0.66 2.78
C PHE A 207 -27.23 -0.75 2.43
N SER A 208 -27.78 -0.95 1.23
CA SER A 208 -28.20 -2.26 0.75
C SER A 208 -27.03 -3.08 0.18
N ASP A 209 -26.05 -2.39 -0.40
CA ASP A 209 -24.85 -2.97 -1.00
C ASP A 209 -23.61 -2.09 -0.66
N PRO A 210 -23.10 -2.17 0.59
CA PRO A 210 -22.11 -1.22 1.09
C PRO A 210 -20.71 -1.48 0.53
N TYR A 211 -20.13 -0.46 -0.12
CA TYR A 211 -18.76 -0.48 -0.63
C TYR A 211 -17.99 0.81 -0.33
N LEU A 212 -16.67 0.66 -0.22
CA LEU A 212 -15.69 1.73 -0.28
C LEU A 212 -15.27 1.96 -1.74
N ILE A 213 -15.42 3.19 -2.20
CA ILE A 213 -15.01 3.63 -3.54
C ILE A 213 -13.62 4.25 -3.44
N PRO A 214 -12.60 3.71 -4.14
CA PRO A 214 -11.29 4.34 -4.23
C PRO A 214 -11.39 5.63 -5.03
N VAL A 215 -10.80 6.70 -4.50
CA VAL A 215 -10.71 7.97 -5.18
C VAL A 215 -9.26 8.43 -5.22
N TYR A 216 -8.82 8.83 -6.40
CA TYR A 216 -7.46 9.30 -6.67
C TYR A 216 -7.48 10.74 -7.15
N GLU A 217 -6.58 11.55 -6.62
CA GLU A 217 -6.51 12.97 -6.96
C GLU A 217 -5.27 13.34 -7.78
N LYS A 218 -5.38 14.43 -8.54
CA LYS A 218 -4.24 15.02 -9.25
C LYS A 218 -3.42 15.88 -8.28
N VAL A 219 -2.14 15.58 -8.12
CA VAL A 219 -1.27 16.23 -7.14
C VAL A 219 0.01 16.77 -7.76
N ASN A 220 0.60 17.76 -7.09
CA ASN A 220 1.99 18.16 -7.29
C ASN A 220 2.79 17.66 -6.08
N GLN A 221 3.75 16.77 -6.30
CA GLN A 221 4.63 16.28 -5.25
C GLN A 221 6.09 16.58 -5.59
N THR A 222 6.75 17.37 -4.74
CA THR A 222 8.20 17.55 -4.77
C THR A 222 8.82 16.63 -3.74
N SER A 223 9.87 15.90 -4.11
CA SER A 223 10.53 14.96 -3.21
C SER A 223 12.05 15.12 -3.21
N LEU A 224 12.66 14.82 -2.08
CA LEU A 224 14.09 14.78 -1.85
C LEU A 224 14.46 13.41 -1.28
N ASP A 225 15.52 12.80 -1.80
CA ASP A 225 16.14 11.61 -1.23
C ASP A 225 17.65 11.81 -1.09
N LEU A 226 18.20 11.42 0.05
CA LEU A 226 19.61 11.60 0.42
C LEU A 226 20.20 10.31 0.96
N VAL A 227 21.42 10.00 0.54
CA VAL A 227 22.26 8.98 1.17
C VAL A 227 23.62 9.58 1.48
N TYR A 228 24.02 9.50 2.75
CA TYR A 228 25.34 9.93 3.20
C TYR A 228 26.08 8.79 3.91
N PRO A 229 27.13 8.24 3.30
CA PRO A 229 27.97 7.26 3.94
C PRO A 229 28.90 7.93 4.96
N TRP A 230 28.82 7.45 6.21
CA TRP A 230 29.65 7.90 7.32
C TRP A 230 30.31 6.70 7.99
N GLN A 231 31.55 6.41 7.56
CA GLN A 231 32.26 5.18 7.94
C GLN A 231 31.42 3.94 7.54
N ASP A 232 31.05 3.11 8.51
CA ASP A 232 30.26 1.89 8.29
C ASP A 232 28.73 2.14 8.44
N VAL A 233 28.32 3.40 8.67
CA VAL A 233 26.91 3.81 8.76
C VAL A 233 26.50 4.47 7.45
N LEU A 234 25.34 4.10 6.91
CA LEU A 234 24.67 4.85 5.85
C LEU A 234 23.53 5.66 6.47
N LEU A 235 23.61 6.98 6.42
CA LEU A 235 22.51 7.85 6.80
C LEU A 235 21.59 8.05 5.59
N LYS A 236 20.29 7.89 5.78
CA LYS A 236 19.28 7.95 4.73
C LYS A 236 18.17 8.92 5.12
N LEU A 237 17.71 9.70 4.15
CA LEU A 237 16.59 10.62 4.34
C LEU A 237 15.75 10.69 3.08
N GLU A 238 14.44 10.65 3.26
CA GLU A 238 13.42 10.94 2.27
C GLU A 238 12.54 12.06 2.82
N ALA A 239 12.18 13.02 1.97
CA ALA A 239 11.23 14.07 2.31
C ALA A 239 10.32 14.36 1.12
N THR A 240 9.05 14.62 1.37
CA THR A 240 8.06 14.95 0.36
C THR A 240 7.23 16.15 0.80
N TYR A 241 6.79 16.92 -0.19
CA TYR A 241 5.79 17.96 -0.04
C TYR A 241 4.78 17.80 -1.17
N GLN A 242 3.52 17.55 -0.80
CA GLN A 242 2.44 17.31 -1.74
C GLN A 242 1.35 18.37 -1.61
N THR A 243 0.84 18.81 -2.76
CA THR A 243 -0.37 19.63 -2.84
C THR A 243 -1.40 18.97 -3.75
N GLY A 244 -2.65 18.93 -3.28
CA GLY A 244 -3.81 18.34 -3.96
C GLY A 244 -5.10 19.10 -3.64
N SER A 245 -6.22 18.58 -4.14
CA SER A 245 -7.56 19.08 -3.83
C SER A 245 -8.08 18.55 -2.49
N LEU A 246 -7.53 17.43 -2.01
CA LEU A 246 -7.94 16.82 -0.75
C LEU A 246 -7.22 17.44 0.44
N GLU A 247 -5.89 17.42 0.42
CA GLU A 247 -5.03 17.88 1.50
C GLU A 247 -3.65 18.28 0.98
N GLN A 248 -3.02 19.20 1.69
CA GLN A 248 -1.62 19.56 1.51
C GLN A 248 -0.84 19.06 2.71
N PHE A 249 0.28 18.37 2.47
CA PHE A 249 1.06 17.79 3.56
C PHE A 249 2.57 17.72 3.26
N GLU A 250 3.31 17.54 4.34
CA GLU A 250 4.74 17.24 4.37
C GLU A 250 4.96 15.87 5.00
N SER A 251 5.89 15.10 4.47
CA SER A 251 6.28 13.81 5.03
C SER A 251 7.79 13.67 5.03
N VAL A 252 8.36 13.13 6.09
CA VAL A 252 9.80 12.92 6.25
C VAL A 252 10.03 11.53 6.82
N ALA A 253 10.85 10.74 6.13
CA ALA A 253 11.31 9.45 6.60
C ALA A 253 12.84 9.45 6.66
N ALA A 254 13.42 9.26 7.83
CA ALA A 254 14.86 9.32 8.02
C ALA A 254 15.35 8.16 8.88
N GLY A 255 16.57 7.70 8.60
CA GLY A 255 17.12 6.56 9.28
C GLY A 255 18.59 6.32 9.02
N PHE A 256 19.05 5.18 9.50
CA PHE A 256 20.39 4.71 9.24
C PHE A 256 20.44 3.20 9.05
N GLU A 257 21.39 2.78 8.24
CA GLU A 257 21.79 1.39 8.10
C GLU A 257 23.21 1.22 8.65
N TYR A 258 23.44 0.17 9.41
CA TYR A 258 24.78 -0.21 9.87
C TYR A 258 24.99 -1.71 9.71
N THR A 259 26.11 -2.11 9.11
CA THR A 259 26.44 -3.53 8.90
C THR A 259 27.66 -3.95 9.70
N PHE A 260 27.46 -4.88 10.64
CA PHE A 260 28.52 -5.63 11.30
C PHE A 260 28.94 -6.80 10.40
N GLY A 261 30.05 -6.64 9.69
CA GLY A 261 30.62 -7.73 8.88
C GLY A 261 31.35 -8.78 9.74
N GLY A 262 31.16 -10.05 9.42
CA GLY A 262 31.88 -11.17 10.04
C GLY A 262 31.65 -11.34 11.55
N VAL A 263 30.39 -11.27 11.99
CA VAL A 263 30.01 -11.40 13.40
C VAL A 263 30.50 -12.73 13.97
N PHE A 264 31.07 -12.71 15.19
CA PHE A 264 31.63 -13.89 15.85
C PHE A 264 32.79 -14.57 15.08
N ASP A 265 33.60 -13.80 14.35
CA ASP A 265 34.71 -14.30 13.51
C ASP A 265 34.23 -15.35 12.49
N SER A 266 33.03 -15.13 11.94
CA SER A 266 32.40 -16.02 10.96
C SER A 266 32.18 -15.30 9.62
N ASP A 267 31.56 -15.98 8.66
CA ASP A 267 31.13 -15.36 7.41
C ASP A 267 29.77 -14.63 7.55
N LEU A 268 29.19 -14.57 8.75
CA LEU A 268 27.87 -13.96 8.96
C LEU A 268 27.95 -12.43 8.98
N ASP A 269 27.06 -11.76 8.23
CA ASP A 269 26.90 -10.31 8.28
C ASP A 269 25.57 -9.94 8.93
N LEU A 270 25.59 -9.00 9.87
CA LEU A 270 24.41 -8.49 10.55
C LEU A 270 24.21 -7.01 10.22
N SER A 271 23.19 -6.71 9.43
CA SER A 271 22.77 -5.34 9.10
C SER A 271 21.60 -4.91 9.98
N TRP A 272 21.66 -3.70 10.52
CA TRP A 272 20.59 -3.04 11.26
C TRP A 272 20.04 -1.89 10.45
N TYR A 273 18.72 -1.73 10.47
CA TYR A 273 17.97 -0.64 9.87
C TYR A 273 17.15 0.01 10.98
N VAL A 274 17.31 1.32 11.16
CA VAL A 274 16.48 2.10 12.07
C VAL A 274 15.96 3.29 11.31
N GLU A 275 14.64 3.38 11.16
CA GLU A 275 13.97 4.43 10.41
C GLU A 275 12.83 4.99 11.23
N ALA A 276 12.56 6.28 11.05
CA ALA A 276 11.39 6.94 11.60
C ALA A 276 10.69 7.70 10.49
N ILE A 277 9.36 7.72 10.52
CA ILE A 277 8.51 8.51 9.64
C ILE A 277 7.72 9.53 10.47
N TRP A 278 7.53 10.68 9.87
CA TRP A 278 6.60 11.70 10.31
C TRP A 278 5.82 12.19 9.10
N ASP A 279 4.50 12.20 9.18
CA ASP A 279 3.60 12.66 8.14
C ASP A 279 2.59 13.66 8.70
N SER A 280 2.44 14.82 8.05
CA SER A 280 1.62 15.90 8.57
C SER A 280 0.13 15.79 8.24
N ARG A 281 -0.30 14.72 7.55
CA ARG A 281 -1.71 14.56 7.14
C ARG A 281 -2.64 14.41 8.34
N ASP A 282 -3.71 15.18 8.34
CA ASP A 282 -4.80 15.15 9.31
C ASP A 282 -6.20 15.09 8.66
N GLN A 283 -6.33 15.31 7.34
CA GLN A 283 -7.62 15.34 6.63
C GLN A 283 -8.00 14.02 5.95
N ILE A 284 -7.03 13.17 5.59
CA ILE A 284 -7.25 11.97 4.76
C ILE A 284 -6.90 10.70 5.54
N TYR A 285 -7.77 9.69 5.45
CA TYR A 285 -7.55 8.35 6.01
C TYR A 285 -6.57 7.50 5.16
N ALA A 286 -6.03 6.44 5.77
CA ALA A 286 -5.41 5.26 5.14
C ALA A 286 -3.88 5.25 4.95
N THR A 287 -3.14 6.13 5.61
CA THR A 287 -1.70 5.91 5.76
C THR A 287 -1.47 4.90 6.88
N LEU A 288 -1.04 3.69 6.50
CA LEU A 288 -0.63 2.67 7.47
C LEU A 288 0.54 3.12 8.34
N PHE A 289 1.36 4.04 7.82
CA PHE A 289 2.50 4.59 8.52
C PHE A 289 2.52 6.12 8.38
N ASP A 290 2.53 6.83 9.50
CA ASP A 290 2.55 8.30 9.61
C ASP A 290 3.45 8.76 10.75
N HIS A 291 3.29 8.20 11.94
CA HIS A 291 4.02 8.51 13.16
C HIS A 291 4.67 7.24 13.71
N ASP A 292 5.53 6.62 12.90
CA ASP A 292 6.12 5.31 13.20
C ASP A 292 7.63 5.33 13.35
N VAL A 293 8.13 4.39 14.15
CA VAL A 293 9.54 4.00 14.19
C VAL A 293 9.66 2.53 13.85
N GLY A 294 10.52 2.25 12.88
CA GLY A 294 10.86 0.91 12.43
C GLY A 294 12.28 0.53 12.84
N VAL A 295 12.43 -0.68 13.37
CA VAL A 295 13.73 -1.31 13.61
C VAL A 295 13.72 -2.68 12.96
N ALA A 296 14.68 -2.92 12.07
CA ALA A 296 14.87 -4.22 11.45
C ALA A 296 16.33 -4.66 11.52
N ALA A 297 16.55 -5.97 11.51
CA ALA A 297 17.85 -6.59 11.43
C ALA A 297 17.85 -7.69 10.36
N ARG A 298 18.86 -7.69 9.49
CA ARG A 298 19.11 -8.75 8.51
C ARG A 298 20.39 -9.49 8.89
N LEU A 299 20.26 -10.80 9.10
CA LEU A 299 21.38 -11.71 9.20
C LEU A 299 21.58 -12.40 7.85
N ALA A 300 22.64 -12.03 7.13
CA ALA A 300 23.08 -12.72 5.92
C ALA A 300 24.09 -13.80 6.31
N LEU A 301 23.84 -15.04 5.87
CA LEU A 301 24.73 -16.15 6.22
C LEU A 301 25.94 -16.26 5.27
N ASN A 302 25.89 -15.54 4.13
CA ASN A 302 26.91 -15.55 3.08
C ASN A 302 27.32 -16.96 2.62
N ASP A 303 26.35 -17.87 2.61
CA ASP A 303 26.54 -19.24 2.15
C ASP A 303 26.20 -19.39 0.67
N ALA A 304 26.55 -20.54 0.07
CA ALA A 304 26.23 -20.83 -1.33
C ALA A 304 24.72 -20.93 -1.65
N ARG A 305 23.88 -20.82 -0.61
CA ARG A 305 22.43 -20.83 -0.69
C ARG A 305 21.83 -19.44 -0.58
N ASP A 306 22.65 -18.40 -0.39
CA ASP A 306 22.21 -17.03 -0.16
C ASP A 306 21.14 -16.93 0.94
N SER A 307 21.41 -17.62 2.06
CA SER A 307 20.46 -17.68 3.17
C SER A 307 20.42 -16.35 3.91
N ASN A 308 19.21 -15.83 4.10
CA ASN A 308 18.97 -14.56 4.78
C ASN A 308 17.82 -14.69 5.78
N LEU A 309 17.97 -14.07 6.96
CA LEU A 309 16.91 -13.90 7.95
C LEU A 309 16.74 -12.42 8.23
N ILE A 310 15.51 -11.92 8.11
CA ILE A 310 15.13 -10.56 8.48
C ILE A 310 14.13 -10.64 9.63
N LEU A 311 14.35 -9.82 10.65
CA LEU A 311 13.42 -9.59 11.75
C LEU A 311 13.19 -8.10 11.83
N GLY A 312 11.93 -7.66 11.90
CA GLY A 312 11.63 -6.24 12.03
C GLY A 312 10.38 -5.99 12.86
N VAL A 313 10.34 -4.81 13.46
CA VAL A 313 9.19 -4.27 14.19
C VAL A 313 9.02 -2.83 13.76
N VAL A 314 7.79 -2.46 13.43
CA VAL A 314 7.34 -1.08 13.25
C VAL A 314 6.35 -0.78 14.36
N ALA A 315 6.51 0.36 15.03
CA ALA A 315 5.62 0.78 16.10
C ALA A 315 5.21 2.23 15.88
N ASP A 316 3.92 2.47 16.00
CA ASP A 316 3.35 3.81 16.06
C ASP A 316 3.68 4.39 17.44
N TYR A 317 4.12 5.66 17.48
CA TYR A 317 4.45 6.36 18.73
C TYR A 317 3.36 7.34 19.18
N GLU A 318 2.33 7.56 18.37
CA GLU A 318 1.12 8.30 18.71
C GLU A 318 0.04 7.35 19.24
N TYR A 319 -0.13 6.19 18.59
CA TYR A 319 -1.05 5.13 18.98
C TYR A 319 -0.32 3.91 19.54
N SER A 320 -0.96 3.15 20.41
CA SER A 320 -0.35 1.94 20.98
C SER A 320 -0.46 0.73 20.03
N GLU A 321 0.05 0.90 18.81
CA GLU A 321 0.00 -0.07 17.71
C GLU A 321 1.41 -0.47 17.27
N ALA A 322 1.60 -1.74 16.92
CA ALA A 322 2.86 -2.25 16.40
C ALA A 322 2.64 -3.43 15.46
N PHE A 323 3.54 -3.59 14.51
CA PHE A 323 3.58 -4.68 13.58
C PHE A 323 4.99 -5.29 13.56
N GLY A 324 5.06 -6.61 13.73
CA GLY A 324 6.29 -7.38 13.65
C GLY A 324 6.31 -8.30 12.43
N TYR A 325 7.48 -8.48 11.83
CA TYR A 325 7.67 -9.46 10.76
C TYR A 325 8.99 -10.23 10.91
N VAL A 326 8.94 -11.49 10.49
CA VAL A 326 10.09 -12.35 10.25
C VAL A 326 10.03 -12.82 8.80
N PHE A 327 11.16 -12.75 8.12
CA PHE A 327 11.30 -13.27 6.76
C PHE A 327 12.60 -14.06 6.67
N TRP A 328 12.49 -15.34 6.35
CA TRP A 328 13.62 -16.19 6.07
C TRP A 328 13.57 -16.67 4.62
N THR A 329 14.71 -16.64 3.94
CA THR A 329 14.85 -17.15 2.58
C THR A 329 16.11 -18.02 2.44
N ASN A 330 16.02 -19.04 1.60
CA ASN A 330 17.11 -19.96 1.31
C ASN A 330 16.96 -20.57 -0.09
N ASN A 331 18.04 -20.57 -0.85
CA ASN A 331 18.12 -21.27 -2.13
C ASN A 331 18.67 -22.69 -1.96
N PHE A 332 18.12 -23.66 -2.68
CA PHE A 332 18.64 -25.02 -2.66
C PHE A 332 18.53 -25.71 -4.03
N GLY A 333 19.40 -26.70 -4.24
CA GLY A 333 19.58 -27.27 -5.56
C GLY A 333 20.13 -26.21 -6.52
N ARG A 334 19.60 -26.19 -7.76
CA ARG A 334 20.00 -25.21 -8.80
C ARG A 334 18.92 -24.18 -9.14
N SER A 335 17.71 -24.39 -8.61
CA SER A 335 16.50 -23.77 -9.15
C SER A 335 15.43 -23.55 -8.08
N TRP A 336 15.68 -23.85 -6.81
CA TRP A 336 14.63 -23.76 -5.79
C TRP A 336 14.95 -22.70 -4.76
N THR A 337 13.90 -21.99 -4.33
CA THR A 337 13.94 -21.01 -3.25
C THR A 337 12.79 -21.31 -2.30
N LEU A 338 13.07 -21.35 -1.00
CA LEU A 338 12.05 -21.44 0.04
C LEU A 338 12.05 -20.14 0.82
N ASN A 339 10.89 -19.49 0.88
CA ASN A 339 10.66 -18.37 1.78
C ASN A 339 9.69 -18.78 2.89
N VAL A 340 9.97 -18.31 4.10
CA VAL A 340 9.08 -18.42 5.25
C VAL A 340 8.89 -17.02 5.80
N THR A 341 7.65 -16.55 5.76
CA THR A 341 7.25 -15.26 6.30
C THR A 341 6.39 -15.50 7.53
N GLY A 342 6.67 -14.80 8.63
CA GLY A 342 5.77 -14.69 9.76
C GLY A 342 5.47 -13.23 9.99
N GLN A 343 4.23 -12.89 10.27
CA GLN A 343 3.83 -11.54 10.64
C GLN A 343 2.98 -11.58 11.88
N TYR A 344 2.98 -10.50 12.64
CA TYR A 344 2.17 -10.35 13.83
C TYR A 344 1.75 -8.88 13.99
N PHE A 345 0.45 -8.66 14.10
CA PHE A 345 -0.14 -7.35 14.33
C PHE A 345 -0.54 -7.23 15.80
N MET A 346 -0.18 -6.10 16.42
CA MET A 346 -0.46 -5.80 17.81
C MET A 346 -1.13 -4.44 17.91
N ALA A 347 -2.31 -4.40 18.52
CA ALA A 347 -2.99 -3.18 18.89
C ALA A 347 -3.40 -3.29 20.36
N ASN A 348 -2.83 -2.41 21.20
CA ASN A 348 -3.25 -2.30 22.60
C ASN A 348 -4.52 -1.46 22.74
N GLU A 349 -4.82 -0.61 21.77
CA GLU A 349 -6.09 0.11 21.74
C GLU A 349 -7.25 -0.90 21.73
N PRO A 350 -8.25 -0.73 22.61
CA PRO A 350 -9.38 -1.64 22.67
C PRO A 350 -10.13 -1.54 21.34
N ARG A 351 -10.32 -2.70 20.71
CA ARG A 351 -11.19 -2.81 19.55
C ARG A 351 -12.59 -2.37 19.96
N LEU A 352 -13.15 -1.46 19.17
CA LEU A 352 -14.52 -1.00 19.37
C LEU A 352 -15.48 -2.19 19.26
N ASN A 353 -16.52 -2.22 20.12
CA ASN A 353 -17.54 -3.26 20.12
C ASN A 353 -18.86 -2.66 19.62
N PRO A 354 -19.52 -3.22 18.59
CA PRO A 354 -20.82 -2.75 18.11
C PRO A 354 -21.86 -2.59 19.22
N GLU A 355 -21.82 -3.43 20.27
CA GLU A 355 -22.76 -3.34 21.41
C GLU A 355 -22.65 -2.03 22.21
N ASP A 356 -21.52 -1.32 22.12
CA ASP A 356 -21.32 -0.02 22.77
C ASP A 356 -21.91 1.15 21.97
N TYR A 357 -22.39 0.90 20.74
CA TYR A 357 -22.86 1.92 19.78
C TYR A 357 -24.34 1.75 19.40
N LEU A 358 -25.20 1.51 20.40
CA LEU A 358 -26.64 1.26 20.21
C LEU A 358 -27.39 2.41 19.49
N GLN A 359 -26.83 3.63 19.47
CA GLN A 359 -27.36 4.76 18.71
C GLN A 359 -27.43 4.49 17.19
N PHE A 360 -26.56 3.63 16.65
CA PHE A 360 -26.61 3.26 15.24
C PHE A 360 -27.82 2.37 14.93
N GLN A 361 -28.12 1.43 15.83
CA GLN A 361 -29.37 0.64 15.74
C GLN A 361 -30.59 1.55 15.89
N ALA A 362 -30.56 2.49 16.85
CA ALA A 362 -31.69 3.41 17.05
C ALA A 362 -31.96 4.28 15.80
N LEU A 363 -30.91 4.69 15.07
CA LEU A 363 -31.05 5.37 13.79
C LEU A 363 -31.68 4.43 12.75
N ALA A 364 -31.13 3.23 12.58
CA ALA A 364 -31.64 2.24 11.63
C ALA A 364 -33.14 1.93 11.86
N ASP A 365 -33.54 1.66 13.11
CA ASP A 365 -34.94 1.38 13.49
C ASP A 365 -35.89 2.53 13.15
N ASN A 366 -35.45 3.79 13.30
CA ASN A 366 -36.28 4.96 12.98
C ASN A 366 -36.45 5.15 11.48
N VAL A 367 -35.38 4.90 10.72
CA VAL A 367 -35.44 4.93 9.26
C VAL A 367 -36.34 3.80 8.75
N GLU A 368 -36.20 2.57 9.26
CA GLU A 368 -37.05 1.42 8.92
C GLU A 368 -38.54 1.72 9.21
N ALA A 369 -38.82 2.34 10.35
CA ALA A 369 -40.18 2.73 10.74
C ALA A 369 -40.75 3.90 9.92
N GLY A 370 -39.98 4.49 9.00
CA GLY A 370 -40.40 5.63 8.17
C GLY A 370 -40.59 6.93 8.96
N VAL A 371 -39.85 7.11 10.06
CA VAL A 371 -39.95 8.31 10.90
C VAL A 371 -39.21 9.46 10.23
N THR A 372 -39.94 10.47 9.74
CA THR A 372 -39.34 11.66 9.11
C THR A 372 -40.00 12.97 9.60
N PRO A 373 -39.23 13.93 10.15
CA PRO A 373 -37.79 13.84 10.36
C PRO A 373 -37.42 12.85 11.49
N VAL A 374 -36.27 12.18 11.39
CA VAL A 374 -35.70 11.39 12.49
C VAL A 374 -35.51 12.31 13.72
N PRO A 375 -35.82 11.85 14.94
CA PRO A 375 -35.64 12.67 16.14
C PRO A 375 -34.22 13.23 16.27
N GLN A 376 -34.10 14.53 16.56
CA GLN A 376 -32.80 15.21 16.68
C GLN A 376 -31.90 14.54 17.74
N GLU A 377 -32.49 14.05 18.82
CA GLU A 377 -31.77 13.34 19.89
C GLU A 377 -31.01 12.10 19.39
N ILE A 378 -31.51 11.42 18.35
CA ILE A 378 -30.83 10.28 17.73
C ILE A 378 -29.66 10.75 16.88
N ILE A 379 -29.86 11.80 16.08
CA ILE A 379 -28.79 12.40 15.27
C ILE A 379 -27.66 12.91 16.16
N ASP A 380 -27.99 13.60 17.24
CA ASP A 380 -27.03 14.10 18.21
C ASP A 380 -26.26 12.94 18.89
N ALA A 381 -26.93 11.82 19.18
CA ALA A 381 -26.29 10.63 19.74
C ALA A 381 -25.34 9.94 18.74
N VAL A 382 -25.73 9.86 17.46
CA VAL A 382 -24.87 9.34 16.39
C VAL A 382 -23.63 10.23 16.23
N LEU A 383 -23.79 11.55 16.16
CA LEU A 383 -22.68 12.49 16.07
C LEU A 383 -21.75 12.42 17.28
N ALA A 384 -22.30 12.27 18.49
CA ALA A 384 -21.50 12.10 19.70
C ALA A 384 -20.62 10.85 19.66
N ALA A 385 -21.04 9.79 18.96
CA ALA A 385 -20.25 8.57 18.80
C ALA A 385 -18.92 8.81 18.06
N PHE A 386 -18.93 9.71 17.09
CA PHE A 386 -17.74 10.06 16.30
C PHE A 386 -16.90 11.16 16.96
N ALA A 387 -17.48 11.96 17.86
CA ALA A 387 -16.78 13.05 18.53
C ALA A 387 -15.61 12.57 19.41
N ASP A 388 -15.67 11.34 19.91
CA ASP A 388 -14.60 10.72 20.72
C ASP A 388 -13.62 9.87 19.87
N THR A 389 -13.72 9.92 18.53
CA THR A 389 -12.83 9.21 17.60
C THR A 389 -11.78 10.16 17.01
N THR A 390 -10.78 9.61 16.33
CA THR A 390 -9.75 10.39 15.63
C THR A 390 -10.09 10.65 14.16
N ILE A 391 -11.38 10.74 13.83
CA ILE A 391 -11.89 11.05 12.50
C ILE A 391 -11.44 12.44 12.03
N SER A 392 -11.15 12.58 10.73
CA SER A 392 -10.73 13.86 10.17
C SER A 392 -11.86 14.88 10.11
N GLU A 393 -11.50 16.17 10.13
CA GLU A 393 -12.46 17.29 10.03
C GLU A 393 -13.31 17.17 8.77
N LYS A 394 -12.69 16.91 7.62
CA LYS A 394 -13.39 16.72 6.34
C LYS A 394 -14.40 15.56 6.37
N GLN A 395 -14.05 14.43 6.97
CA GLN A 395 -14.97 13.29 7.08
C GLN A 395 -16.11 13.61 8.04
N TYR A 396 -15.84 14.31 9.14
CA TYR A 396 -16.85 14.79 10.06
C TYR A 396 -17.84 15.76 9.39
N GLU A 397 -17.36 16.69 8.56
CA GLU A 397 -18.22 17.59 7.78
C GLU A 397 -19.13 16.84 6.79
N ILE A 398 -18.58 15.88 6.05
CA ILE A 398 -19.36 15.04 5.13
C ILE A 398 -20.43 14.26 5.89
N MET A 399 -20.07 13.69 7.04
CA MET A 399 -21.02 12.95 7.88
C MET A 399 -22.14 13.86 8.40
N LEU A 400 -21.83 15.08 8.83
CA LEU A 400 -22.83 16.06 9.25
C LEU A 400 -23.85 16.34 8.14
N GLU A 401 -23.38 16.55 6.91
CA GLU A 401 -24.25 16.76 5.74
C GLU A 401 -25.14 15.54 5.49
N ARG A 402 -24.56 14.34 5.48
CA ARG A 402 -25.28 13.09 5.21
C ARG A 402 -26.29 12.74 6.28
N LEU A 403 -25.96 12.93 7.55
CA LEU A 403 -26.89 12.70 8.66
C LEU A 403 -28.06 13.67 8.63
N GLU A 404 -27.87 14.91 8.21
CA GLU A 404 -28.97 15.87 8.03
C GLU A 404 -29.90 15.47 6.88
N GLU A 405 -29.36 14.94 5.78
CA GLU A 405 -30.17 14.38 4.69
C GLU A 405 -30.98 13.17 5.16
N ILE A 406 -30.35 12.22 5.86
CA ILE A 406 -31.02 11.06 6.47
C ILE A 406 -32.12 11.53 7.43
N ARG A 407 -31.83 12.52 8.28
CA ARG A 407 -32.80 13.08 9.23
C ARG A 407 -34.02 13.62 8.51
N LEU A 408 -33.85 14.27 7.36
CA LEU A 408 -34.92 14.85 6.57
C LEU A 408 -35.61 13.85 5.62
N GLY A 409 -35.18 12.59 5.59
CA GLY A 409 -35.66 11.58 4.65
C GLY A 409 -35.31 11.93 3.20
N GLN A 410 -34.16 12.57 3.00
CA GLN A 410 -33.59 12.93 1.71
C GLN A 410 -32.48 11.95 1.33
N GLY A 411 -32.24 11.80 0.02
CA GLY A 411 -31.33 10.80 -0.52
C GLY A 411 -32.01 9.47 -0.84
N ASP A 412 -31.26 8.58 -1.48
CA ASP A 412 -31.66 7.23 -1.88
C ASP A 412 -30.96 6.13 -1.05
N TYR A 413 -30.29 6.52 0.03
CA TYR A 413 -29.44 5.69 0.90
C TYR A 413 -30.02 4.35 1.35
N PHE A 414 -31.35 4.28 1.49
CA PHE A 414 -32.07 3.12 2.03
C PHE A 414 -33.11 2.54 1.08
N ASN A 415 -33.17 2.98 -0.18
CA ASN A 415 -34.26 2.63 -1.11
C ASN A 415 -34.41 1.11 -1.34
N ASP A 416 -33.30 0.37 -1.27
CA ASP A 416 -33.24 -1.06 -1.55
C ASP A 416 -32.80 -1.88 -0.30
N VAL A 417 -32.88 -1.29 0.89
CA VAL A 417 -32.53 -1.97 2.14
C VAL A 417 -33.67 -2.89 2.59
N ASP A 418 -33.42 -4.20 2.48
CA ASP A 418 -34.33 -5.25 2.95
C ASP A 418 -34.07 -5.69 4.40
N ASN A 419 -32.88 -5.40 4.95
CA ASN A 419 -32.48 -5.75 6.32
C ASN A 419 -31.75 -4.57 7.01
N TYR A 420 -32.42 -3.93 7.96
CA TYR A 420 -31.89 -2.77 8.68
C TYR A 420 -30.90 -3.14 9.79
N ASP A 421 -30.78 -4.40 10.21
CA ASP A 421 -29.73 -4.82 11.16
C ASP A 421 -28.33 -4.61 10.56
N ASN A 422 -28.18 -4.80 9.25
CA ASN A 422 -26.92 -4.55 8.54
C ASN A 422 -26.59 -3.05 8.46
N VAL A 423 -27.59 -2.16 8.47
CA VAL A 423 -27.38 -0.71 8.42
C VAL A 423 -26.59 -0.25 9.64
N ALA A 424 -26.99 -0.69 10.84
CA ALA A 424 -26.31 -0.33 12.07
C ALA A 424 -24.85 -0.80 12.08
N GLN A 425 -24.61 -2.03 11.62
CA GLN A 425 -23.28 -2.59 11.48
C GLN A 425 -22.42 -1.83 10.45
N THR A 426 -22.99 -1.45 9.30
CA THR A 426 -22.28 -0.64 8.29
C THR A 426 -21.88 0.73 8.83
N ILE A 427 -22.75 1.41 9.60
CA ILE A 427 -22.39 2.70 10.23
C ILE A 427 -21.26 2.52 11.24
N PHE A 428 -21.31 1.43 12.03
CA PHE A 428 -20.22 1.09 12.95
C PHE A 428 -18.90 0.82 12.21
N ASP A 429 -18.94 0.08 11.10
CA ASP A 429 -17.75 -0.23 10.31
C ASP A 429 -17.19 1.01 9.60
N LEU A 430 -18.03 1.96 9.21
CA LEU A 430 -17.60 3.28 8.74
C LEU A 430 -16.88 4.06 9.85
N LEU A 431 -17.43 4.07 11.08
CA LEU A 431 -16.77 4.68 12.23
C LEU A 431 -15.39 4.09 12.48
N ARG A 432 -15.29 2.76 12.51
CA ARG A 432 -14.02 2.07 12.73
C ARG A 432 -13.02 2.34 11.60
N THR A 433 -13.47 2.37 10.35
CA THR A 433 -12.62 2.65 9.18
C THR A 433 -12.09 4.09 9.19
N SER A 434 -12.86 5.02 9.75
CA SER A 434 -12.52 6.43 9.88
C SER A 434 -11.67 6.80 11.10
N ASP A 435 -11.53 5.92 12.09
CA ASP A 435 -10.78 6.20 13.32
C ASP A 435 -9.30 5.77 13.17
N ASN A 436 -8.38 6.75 13.12
CA ASN A 436 -6.94 6.51 13.02
C ASN A 436 -6.33 5.70 14.17
N SER A 437 -7.03 5.60 15.32
CA SER A 437 -6.61 4.74 16.43
C SER A 437 -6.90 3.24 16.19
N GLN A 438 -7.58 2.90 15.09
CA GLN A 438 -8.03 1.55 14.78
C GLN A 438 -7.30 0.94 13.58
N LYS A 439 -6.25 1.56 13.02
CA LYS A 439 -5.56 1.11 11.78
C LYS A 439 -5.17 -0.36 11.83
N MET A 440 -4.53 -0.82 12.92
CA MET A 440 -4.15 -2.23 13.06
C MET A 440 -5.36 -3.11 13.43
N ASN A 441 -6.33 -2.59 14.18
CA ASN A 441 -7.58 -3.28 14.49
C ASN A 441 -8.50 -3.51 13.27
N LEU A 442 -8.31 -2.73 12.19
CA LEU A 442 -9.06 -2.84 10.94
C LEU A 442 -8.60 -4.00 10.05
N ILE A 443 -7.29 -4.25 10.00
CA ILE A 443 -6.68 -5.13 9.00
C ILE A 443 -6.63 -6.57 9.51
N GLU A 444 -6.15 -6.76 10.73
CA GLU A 444 -6.03 -8.08 11.36
C GLU A 444 -5.62 -7.90 12.84
N ARG A 445 -6.25 -8.60 13.77
CA ARG A 445 -5.57 -8.99 15.02
C ARG A 445 -4.96 -10.35 14.76
N ASP A 446 -3.76 -10.56 15.28
CA ASP A 446 -3.00 -11.82 15.20
C ASP A 446 -2.07 -11.92 14.00
N GLY A 447 -1.33 -13.01 13.98
CA GLY A 447 -0.30 -13.24 13.00
C GLY A 447 -0.70 -14.25 11.94
N TYR A 448 0.16 -14.38 10.95
CA TYR A 448 0.11 -15.51 10.03
C TYR A 448 1.51 -16.04 9.80
N ILE A 449 1.59 -17.29 9.36
CA ILE A 449 2.80 -17.87 8.80
C ILE A 449 2.52 -18.21 7.34
N GLN A 450 3.41 -17.82 6.45
CA GLN A 450 3.35 -18.12 5.04
C GLN A 450 4.61 -18.87 4.61
N ILE A 451 4.41 -19.90 3.81
CA ILE A 451 5.48 -20.67 3.19
C ILE A 451 5.33 -20.54 1.68
N ASP A 452 6.40 -20.14 1.02
CA ASP A 452 6.49 -20.02 -0.42
C ASP A 452 7.60 -20.92 -0.95
N LEU A 453 7.28 -21.80 -1.90
CA LEU A 453 8.25 -22.62 -2.59
C LEU A 453 8.29 -22.22 -4.06
N PHE A 454 9.43 -21.70 -4.50
CA PHE A 454 9.67 -21.27 -5.87
C PHE A 454 10.53 -22.27 -6.63
N TYR A 455 10.18 -22.51 -7.89
CA TYR A 455 11.02 -23.14 -8.89
C TYR A 455 11.37 -22.13 -9.99
N HIS A 456 12.66 -21.86 -10.17
CA HIS A 456 13.23 -20.95 -11.14
C HIS A 456 13.72 -21.72 -12.38
N PHE A 457 13.49 -21.16 -13.57
CA PHE A 457 13.90 -21.75 -14.84
C PHE A 457 14.55 -20.74 -15.78
#